data_AF-A0A5S9P9G4-F1
#
_entry.id   AF-A0A5S9P9G4-F1
#
_cell.length_a   1.000
_cell.length_b   1.000
_cell.length_c   1.000
_cell.angle_alpha   90.00
_cell.angle_beta   90.00
_cell.angle_gamma   90.00
#
_symmetry.space_group_name_H-M   'P 1'
#
loop_
_entity.id
_entity.type
_entity.pdbx_description
1 polymer ?
#
loop_
_entity_poly.entity_id
_entity_poly.type
_entity_poly.pdbx_seq_one_letter_code
_entity_poly.pdbx_strand_id
1 'polypeptide(L)'
;MDPFDSPPDRSAQVPASSPPYVAAVRPFHAVSADDNHPVARVRLTNGLTYLSWHHVRHDDLAAVTHRPVTYWLHIDHHARGVVARIRELTATGALPQVVCFTELRHHIDPNSGWTPAIAALSPEDWTAVQHRVTDILRSG
;
A
#
# COMPACT_ATOMS: atom_id res chain seq x y z
N MET A 1 53.04 20.91 -19.27
CA MET A 1 52.35 20.85 -17.96
C MET A 1 51.03 21.56 -18.21
N ASP A 2 50.02 20.79 -18.62
CA ASP A 2 48.66 21.27 -18.88
C ASP A 2 47.76 20.74 -17.75
N PRO A 3 47.15 21.61 -16.92
CA PRO A 3 46.50 21.19 -15.70
C PRO A 3 44.97 21.16 -15.83
N PHE A 4 44.37 20.66 -16.92
CA PHE A 4 42.90 20.54 -17.00
C PHE A 4 42.49 19.37 -17.90
N ASP A 5 42.72 18.15 -17.43
CA ASP A 5 42.03 16.97 -17.94
C ASP A 5 41.36 16.27 -16.74
N SER A 6 40.28 16.86 -16.26
CA SER A 6 39.37 16.18 -15.33
C SER A 6 38.43 15.32 -16.15
N PRO A 7 38.32 14.00 -15.87
CA PRO A 7 37.28 13.19 -16.49
C PRO A 7 35.91 13.77 -16.10
N PRO A 8 34.87 13.69 -16.96
CA PRO A 8 33.55 14.13 -16.56
C PRO A 8 33.12 13.33 -15.33
N ASP A 9 32.93 14.10 -14.26
CA ASP A 9 32.45 13.68 -12.97
C ASP A 9 31.22 12.80 -13.17
N ARG A 10 31.35 11.57 -12.68
CA ARG A 10 30.29 10.80 -12.04
C ARG A 10 28.92 11.17 -12.56
N SER A 11 28.51 10.51 -13.65
CA SER A 11 27.11 10.37 -14.05
C SER A 11 26.29 10.42 -12.77
N ALA A 12 25.55 11.51 -12.58
CA ALA A 12 24.61 11.64 -11.49
C ALA A 12 23.75 10.39 -11.61
N GLN A 13 24.06 9.41 -10.77
CA GLN A 13 23.43 8.11 -10.82
C GLN A 13 22.06 8.42 -10.25
N VAL A 14 21.15 8.81 -11.15
CA VAL A 14 19.73 8.90 -10.87
C VAL A 14 19.45 7.58 -10.18
N PRO A 15 19.04 7.57 -8.90
CA PRO A 15 18.83 6.32 -8.20
C PRO A 15 17.91 5.51 -9.08
N ALA A 16 18.37 4.31 -9.48
CA ALA A 16 17.62 3.45 -10.38
C ALA A 16 16.21 3.38 -9.82
N SER A 17 15.24 3.95 -10.55
CA SER A 17 13.87 4.03 -10.07
C SER A 17 13.46 2.60 -9.75
N SER A 18 13.18 2.32 -8.48
CA SER A 18 12.82 0.96 -8.07
C SER A 18 11.64 0.52 -8.95
N PRO A 19 11.68 -0.70 -9.50
CA PRO A 19 10.62 -1.16 -10.36
C PRO A 19 9.28 -1.02 -9.62
N PRO A 20 8.22 -0.57 -10.31
CA PRO A 20 6.93 -0.38 -9.69
C PRO A 20 6.48 -1.68 -9.04
N TYR A 21 6.10 -1.62 -7.77
CA TYR A 21 5.57 -2.76 -7.03
C TYR A 21 4.12 -2.52 -6.62
N VAL A 22 3.43 -3.60 -6.28
CA VAL A 22 2.02 -3.56 -5.87
C VAL A 22 1.93 -2.91 -4.50
N ALA A 23 1.35 -1.70 -4.46
CA ALA A 23 1.14 -0.95 -3.23
C ALA A 23 -0.07 -1.51 -2.47
N ALA A 24 -1.21 -1.63 -3.15
CA ALA A 24 -2.45 -2.06 -2.54
C ALA A 24 -3.35 -2.73 -3.57
N VAL A 25 -4.06 -3.76 -3.13
CA VAL A 25 -5.15 -4.37 -3.89
C VAL A 25 -6.44 -4.16 -3.13
N ARG A 26 -7.45 -3.57 -3.78
CA ARG A 26 -8.83 -3.49 -3.29
C ARG A 26 -9.63 -4.61 -3.94
N PRO A 27 -9.94 -5.71 -3.24
CA PRO A 27 -10.82 -6.74 -3.75
C PRO A 27 -12.23 -6.19 -3.97
N PHE A 28 -12.96 -6.82 -4.90
CA PHE A 28 -14.35 -6.47 -5.25
C PHE A 28 -14.58 -4.97 -5.46
N HIS A 29 -13.65 -4.29 -6.15
CA HIS A 29 -13.80 -2.85 -6.40
C HIS A 29 -14.96 -2.56 -7.34
N ALA A 30 -15.12 -3.42 -8.35
CA ALA A 30 -16.17 -3.35 -9.34
C ALA A 30 -16.50 -4.77 -9.85
N VAL A 31 -17.45 -4.81 -10.78
CA VAL A 31 -17.81 -6.00 -11.56
C VAL A 31 -17.50 -5.67 -13.01
N SER A 32 -16.87 -6.60 -13.74
CA SER A 32 -16.58 -6.42 -15.17
C SER A 32 -17.89 -6.29 -15.94
N ALA A 33 -17.98 -5.26 -16.79
CA ALA A 33 -19.19 -5.02 -17.59
C ALA A 33 -19.40 -6.09 -18.67
N ASP A 34 -18.34 -6.78 -19.09
CA ASP A 34 -18.39 -7.75 -20.20
C ASP A 34 -18.93 -9.11 -19.76
N ASP A 35 -18.56 -9.58 -18.57
CA ASP A 35 -18.85 -10.94 -18.11
C ASP A 35 -19.28 -11.05 -16.65
N ASN A 36 -19.57 -9.92 -15.99
CA ASN A 36 -19.99 -9.85 -14.60
C ASN A 36 -19.02 -10.50 -13.58
N HIS A 37 -17.75 -10.69 -13.94
CA HIS A 37 -16.77 -11.23 -12.99
C HIS A 37 -16.30 -10.17 -11.99
N PRO A 38 -15.99 -10.55 -10.73
CA PRO A 38 -15.46 -9.61 -9.75
C PRO A 38 -14.06 -9.14 -10.16
N VAL A 39 -13.86 -7.81 -10.11
CA VAL A 39 -12.55 -7.20 -10.36
C VAL A 39 -12.00 -6.53 -9.10
N ALA A 40 -10.70 -6.62 -8.94
CA ALA A 40 -9.94 -5.91 -7.92
C ALA A 40 -9.27 -4.68 -8.55
N ARG A 41 -9.10 -3.62 -7.75
CA ARG A 41 -8.25 -2.49 -8.14
C ARG A 41 -6.85 -2.71 -7.60
N VAL A 42 -5.88 -2.80 -8.48
CA VAL A 42 -4.47 -2.90 -8.15
C VAL A 42 -3.84 -1.51 -8.29
N ARG A 43 -3.17 -1.03 -7.24
CA ARG A 43 -2.40 0.22 -7.23
C ARG A 43 -0.91 -0.09 -7.23
N LEU A 44 -0.16 0.61 -8.07
CA LEU A 44 1.30 0.49 -8.18
C LEU A 44 2.00 1.71 -7.57
N THR A 45 3.16 1.48 -6.96
CA THR A 45 4.02 2.51 -6.36
C THR A 45 5.49 2.25 -6.67
N ASN A 46 6.31 3.29 -6.68
CA ASN A 46 7.78 3.17 -6.68
C ASN A 46 8.37 3.31 -5.26
N GLY A 47 7.54 3.21 -4.23
CA GLY A 47 7.92 3.42 -2.83
C GLY A 47 7.90 4.89 -2.37
N LEU A 48 7.80 5.84 -3.31
CA LEU A 48 7.71 7.28 -3.00
C LEU A 48 6.35 7.86 -3.36
N THR A 49 5.78 7.44 -4.49
CA THR A 49 4.49 7.94 -4.98
C THR A 49 3.69 6.85 -5.66
N TYR A 50 2.36 7.02 -5.66
CA TYR A 50 1.48 6.20 -6.49
C TYR A 50 1.69 6.55 -7.96
N LEU A 51 1.93 5.52 -8.77
CA LEU A 51 2.21 5.69 -10.20
C LEU A 51 0.94 5.53 -11.02
N SER A 52 0.16 4.48 -10.72
CA SER A 52 -1.04 4.15 -11.51
C SER A 52 -1.95 3.19 -10.73
N TRP A 53 -3.14 2.97 -11.29
CA TRP A 53 -4.04 1.91 -10.87
C TRP A 53 -4.72 1.30 -12.08
N HIS A 54 -5.12 0.04 -11.96
CA HIS A 54 -5.87 -0.67 -13.00
C HIS A 54 -6.80 -1.72 -12.38
N HIS A 55 -7.81 -2.14 -13.14
CA HIS A 55 -8.68 -3.25 -12.76
C HIS A 55 -8.07 -4.57 -13.20
N VAL A 56 -8.10 -5.56 -12.31
CA VAL A 56 -7.62 -6.92 -12.57
C VAL A 56 -8.70 -7.89 -12.12
N ARG A 57 -9.00 -8.91 -12.92
CA ARG A 57 -9.93 -9.97 -12.51
C ARG A 57 -9.35 -10.73 -11.33
N HIS A 58 -10.21 -11.27 -10.47
CA HIS A 58 -9.74 -12.02 -9.31
C HIS A 58 -8.90 -13.24 -9.73
N ASP A 59 -9.26 -13.87 -10.83
CA ASP A 59 -8.54 -15.02 -11.39
C ASP A 59 -7.14 -14.64 -11.93
N ASP A 60 -6.98 -13.40 -12.41
CA ASP A 60 -5.72 -12.91 -12.99
C ASP A 60 -4.79 -12.26 -11.95
N LEU A 61 -5.25 -12.04 -10.70
CA LEU A 61 -4.46 -11.38 -9.66
C LEU A 61 -3.13 -12.07 -9.40
N ALA A 62 -3.10 -13.40 -9.40
CA ALA A 62 -1.87 -14.15 -9.18
C ALA A 62 -0.82 -13.88 -10.25
N ALA A 63 -1.24 -13.70 -11.51
CA ALA A 63 -0.33 -13.39 -12.61
C ALA A 63 0.22 -11.97 -12.52
N VAL A 64 -0.59 -11.00 -12.08
CA VAL A 64 -0.20 -9.58 -12.00
C VAL A 64 0.59 -9.26 -10.75
N THR A 65 0.25 -9.84 -9.61
CA THR A 65 0.80 -9.46 -8.30
C THR A 65 1.69 -10.53 -7.68
N HIS A 66 1.87 -11.67 -8.34
CA HIS A 66 2.56 -12.87 -7.80
C HIS A 66 1.95 -13.40 -6.48
N ARG A 67 0.70 -13.03 -6.19
CA ARG A 67 -0.03 -13.40 -4.97
C ARG A 67 -1.49 -13.72 -5.32
N PRO A 68 -2.06 -14.80 -4.77
CA PRO A 68 -3.44 -15.18 -5.08
C PRO A 68 -4.46 -14.19 -4.50
N VAL A 69 -5.70 -14.22 -4.98
CA VAL A 69 -6.79 -13.39 -4.44
C VAL A 69 -7.00 -13.59 -2.93
N THR A 70 -6.83 -14.82 -2.43
CA THR A 70 -6.97 -15.15 -1.00
C THR A 70 -6.00 -14.39 -0.12
N TYR A 71 -4.77 -14.15 -0.62
CA TYR A 71 -3.78 -13.31 0.06
C TYR A 71 -4.29 -11.88 0.18
N TRP A 72 -4.77 -11.27 -0.91
CA TRP A 72 -5.26 -9.90 -0.89
C TRP A 72 -6.53 -9.71 -0.06
N LEU A 73 -7.39 -10.73 0.02
CA LEU A 73 -8.54 -10.73 0.93
C LEU A 73 -8.08 -10.72 2.39
N HIS A 74 -7.01 -11.44 2.73
CA HIS A 74 -6.42 -11.42 4.06
C HIS A 74 -5.85 -10.04 4.43
N ILE A 75 -5.10 -9.42 3.52
CA ILE A 75 -4.58 -8.05 3.69
C ILE A 75 -5.72 -7.03 3.86
N ASP A 76 -6.76 -7.12 3.03
CA ASP A 76 -7.93 -6.23 3.08
C ASP A 76 -8.73 -6.40 4.37
N HIS A 77 -8.85 -7.62 4.90
CA HIS A 77 -9.46 -7.88 6.20
C HIS A 77 -8.70 -7.18 7.33
N HIS A 78 -7.39 -7.37 7.43
CA HIS A 78 -6.55 -6.72 8.45
C HIS A 78 -6.59 -5.20 8.33
N ALA A 79 -6.49 -4.67 7.10
CA ALA A 79 -6.56 -3.23 6.87
C ALA A 79 -7.90 -2.63 7.33
N ARG A 80 -9.02 -3.31 7.11
CA ARG A 80 -10.31 -2.88 7.67
C ARG A 80 -10.33 -2.91 9.20
N GLY A 81 -9.71 -3.91 9.82
CA GLY A 81 -9.53 -3.95 11.28
C GLY A 81 -8.76 -2.76 11.82
N VAL A 82 -7.63 -2.41 11.19
CA VAL A 82 -6.84 -1.23 11.54
C VAL A 82 -7.66 0.05 11.35
N VAL A 83 -8.34 0.22 10.22
CA VAL A 83 -9.19 1.41 9.95
C VAL A 83 -10.32 1.53 10.96
N ALA A 84 -10.96 0.42 11.34
CA ALA A 84 -12.00 0.43 12.36
C ALA A 84 -11.45 0.95 13.70
N ARG A 85 -10.25 0.49 14.10
CA ARG A 85 -9.60 0.98 15.32
C ARG A 85 -9.21 2.45 15.23
N ILE A 86 -8.66 2.90 14.10
CA ILE A 86 -8.37 4.33 13.86
C ILE A 86 -9.65 5.16 14.04
N ARG A 87 -10.76 4.74 13.43
CA ARG A 87 -12.05 5.43 13.53
C ARG A 87 -12.59 5.48 14.96
N GLU A 88 -12.42 4.40 15.73
CA GLU A 88 -12.79 4.36 17.15
C GLU A 88 -11.96 5.35 17.98
N LEU A 89 -10.63 5.39 17.75
CA LEU A 89 -9.74 6.35 18.42
C LEU A 89 -10.07 7.79 18.04
N THR A 90 -10.43 8.04 16.78
CA THR A 90 -10.89 9.36 16.33
C THR A 90 -12.22 9.74 16.97
N ALA A 91 -13.18 8.82 17.04
CA ALA A 91 -14.48 9.08 17.66
C ALA A 91 -14.40 9.38 19.17
N THR A 92 -13.42 8.79 19.86
CA THR A 92 -13.16 9.02 21.30
C THR A 92 -12.24 10.22 21.57
N GLY A 93 -11.75 10.89 20.53
CA GLY A 93 -10.83 12.03 20.65
C GLY A 93 -9.39 11.66 21.01
N ALA A 94 -9.06 10.37 21.07
CA ALA A 94 -7.72 9.87 21.35
C ALA A 94 -6.75 10.02 20.16
N LEU A 95 -7.27 10.24 18.96
CA LEU A 95 -6.50 10.44 17.73
C LEU A 95 -7.21 11.50 16.85
N PRO A 96 -6.51 12.49 16.27
CA PRO A 96 -7.13 13.37 15.28
C PRO A 96 -7.50 12.60 14.01
N GLN A 97 -8.29 13.22 13.13
CA GLN A 97 -8.55 12.65 11.81
C GLN A 97 -7.27 12.59 10.98
N VAL A 98 -6.95 11.41 10.45
CA VAL A 98 -5.78 11.16 9.59
C VAL A 98 -6.21 10.72 8.19
N VAL A 99 -5.46 11.12 7.17
CA VAL A 99 -5.72 10.79 5.77
C VAL A 99 -4.78 9.72 5.21
N CYS A 100 -3.70 9.39 5.93
CA CYS A 100 -2.83 8.27 5.57
C CYS A 100 -2.23 7.57 6.80
N PHE A 101 -1.84 6.31 6.64
CA PHE A 101 -1.33 5.50 7.78
C PHE A 101 -0.06 6.12 8.40
N THR A 102 0.81 6.70 7.58
CA THR A 102 2.07 7.31 8.04
C THR A 102 1.87 8.48 8.99
N GLU A 103 0.69 9.11 9.02
CA GLU A 103 0.39 10.20 9.94
C GLU A 103 0.23 9.71 11.39
N LEU A 104 -0.11 8.44 11.59
CA LEU A 104 -0.29 7.86 12.93
C LEU A 104 0.94 8.08 13.82
N ARG A 105 2.15 8.00 13.24
CA ARG A 105 3.42 8.18 13.97
C ARG A 105 3.54 9.53 14.69
N HIS A 106 2.74 10.52 14.33
CA HIS A 106 2.73 11.83 14.97
C HIS A 106 1.86 11.87 16.23
N HIS A 107 1.10 10.82 16.51
CA HIS A 107 0.10 10.77 17.58
C HIS A 107 0.19 9.51 18.44
N ILE A 108 0.46 8.35 17.81
CA ILE A 108 0.58 7.05 18.45
C ILE A 108 1.73 6.27 17.82
N ASP A 109 2.23 5.26 18.50
CA ASP A 109 3.15 4.30 17.87
C ASP A 109 2.36 3.44 16.86
N PRO A 110 2.68 3.54 15.55
CA PRO A 110 1.92 2.85 14.51
C PRO A 110 2.21 1.34 14.49
N ASN A 111 3.15 0.82 15.26
CA ASN A 111 3.47 -0.61 15.29
C ASN A 111 2.96 -1.32 16.55
N SER A 112 2.23 -0.62 17.42
CA SER A 112 1.67 -1.20 18.65
C SER A 112 0.16 -0.97 18.76
N GLY A 113 -0.49 -1.71 19.67
CA GLY A 113 -1.92 -1.59 19.92
C GLY A 113 -2.84 -2.27 18.90
N TRP A 114 -2.30 -3.06 17.98
CA TRP A 114 -3.07 -3.86 17.04
C TRP A 114 -3.41 -5.25 17.60
N THR A 115 -4.34 -5.94 16.95
CA THR A 115 -4.71 -7.31 17.34
C THR A 115 -3.51 -8.26 17.22
N PRO A 116 -3.46 -9.37 17.99
CA PRO A 116 -2.36 -10.34 17.88
C PRO A 116 -2.13 -10.86 16.46
N ALA A 117 -3.20 -11.00 15.67
CA ALA A 117 -3.12 -11.42 14.28
C ALA A 117 -2.37 -10.41 13.40
N ILE A 118 -2.56 -9.10 13.63
CA ILE A 118 -1.84 -8.04 12.92
C ILE A 118 -0.39 -7.95 13.42
N ALA A 119 -0.17 -8.08 14.73
CA ALA A 119 1.16 -8.05 15.32
C ALA A 119 2.07 -9.21 14.87
N ALA A 120 1.47 -10.33 14.46
CA ALA A 120 2.18 -11.50 13.95
C ALA A 120 2.47 -11.46 12.44
N LEU A 121 2.07 -10.40 11.72
CA LEU A 121 2.30 -10.28 10.29
C LEU A 121 3.80 -10.16 9.97
N SER A 122 4.18 -10.71 8.82
CA SER A 122 5.51 -10.46 8.27
C SER A 122 5.69 -8.97 7.94
N PRO A 123 6.93 -8.44 7.88
CA PRO A 123 7.16 -7.06 7.48
C PRO A 123 6.58 -6.70 6.09
N GLU A 124 6.59 -7.67 5.17
CA GLU A 124 6.00 -7.51 3.82
C GLU A 124 4.48 -7.36 3.91
N ASP A 125 3.81 -8.26 4.62
CA ASP A 125 2.35 -8.24 4.78
C ASP A 125 1.90 -7.00 5.56
N TRP A 126 2.66 -6.61 6.58
CA TRP A 126 2.39 -5.40 7.33
C TRP A 126 2.48 -4.17 6.43
N THR A 127 3.49 -4.08 5.56
CA THR A 127 3.62 -3.00 4.58
C THR A 127 2.42 -2.96 3.62
N ALA A 128 1.97 -4.13 3.13
CA ALA A 128 0.78 -4.23 2.29
C ALA A 128 -0.50 -3.77 3.04
N VAL A 129 -0.63 -4.10 4.33
CA VAL A 129 -1.73 -3.62 5.19
C VAL A 129 -1.68 -2.10 5.33
N GLN A 130 -0.52 -1.50 5.62
CA GLN A 130 -0.39 -0.03 5.76
C GLN A 130 -0.79 0.73 4.50
N HIS A 131 -0.36 0.24 3.33
CA HIS A 131 -0.76 0.80 2.04
C HIS A 131 -2.28 0.65 1.81
N ARG A 132 -2.85 -0.50 2.16
CA ARG A 132 -4.30 -0.74 2.05
C ARG A 132 -5.11 0.14 3.01
N VAL A 133 -4.65 0.36 4.24
CA VAL A 133 -5.25 1.29 5.20
C VAL A 133 -5.26 2.71 4.61
N THR A 134 -4.12 3.15 4.08
CA THR A 134 -4.01 4.46 3.41
C THR A 134 -4.99 4.56 2.24
N ASP A 135 -5.14 3.50 1.44
CA ASP A 135 -6.11 3.47 0.35
C ASP A 135 -7.56 3.64 0.84
N ILE A 136 -7.92 2.99 1.95
CA ILE A 136 -9.26 3.09 2.55
C ILE A 136 -9.49 4.49 3.12
N LEU A 137 -8.52 5.05 3.87
CA LEU A 137 -8.64 6.38 4.48
C LEU A 137 -8.78 7.50 3.42
N ARG A 138 -8.14 7.36 2.26
CA ARG A 138 -8.23 8.34 1.15
C ARG A 138 -9.45 8.15 0.25
N SER A 139 -10.07 6.97 0.25
CA SER A 139 -11.20 6.65 -0.63
C SER A 139 -12.55 6.67 0.10
N GLY A 140 -12.56 6.83 1.42
CA GLY A 140 -13.76 6.97 2.25
C GLY A 140 -14.19 8.42 2.35
#